data_AF-A0A7S0JI92-F1
#
_entry.id   AF-A0A7S0JI92-F1
#
_cell.length_a   1.000
_cell.length_b   1.000
_cell.length_c   1.000
_cell.angle_alpha   90.00
_cell.angle_beta   90.00
_cell.angle_gamma   90.00
#
_symmetry.space_group_name_H-M   'P 1'
#
loop_
_entity.id
_entity.type
_entity.pdbx_description
1 polymer ?
#
loop_
_entity_poly.entity_id
_entity_poly.type
_entity_poly.pdbx_seq_one_letter_code
_entity_poly.pdbx_strand_id
1 'polypeptide(L)'
;MNSSSTEVVRSLFHNKSNCTLIIVSVHASDGYSSLRCRASQLDDLRVGDAHSSCSLFTSESLKWPGFVEFDDVNQKVLTYSADEKTYKVWSMADPSEVLYALPDAQIQEIKISPGIMLLVLTHECGGGHVPLKILSIETGQVLREFNQLVRRGKKIDVIEQFNQKLLLKQEDAPLSIVDLISSSVIKVPERRFKTPLAFIFLYEHQCFLAFRSNEVLLWNFRGELVSQFCDHRLWFPQSVVDHTSVIFITHSQDVIISLCEDRPHDGLSSTQPRKERLPHSESRESIHVSHISTGECLTRIDWQVVDKSPVTALSYNEERGDIIAGNELGHIQIWSN
;
A
#
# COMPACT_ATOMS: atom_id res chain seq x y z
N MET A 1 -0.10 15.80 -16.93
CA MET A 1 -1.14 15.13 -17.76
C MET A 1 -2.43 15.01 -16.96
N ASN A 2 -3.59 15.26 -17.56
CA ASN A 2 -4.91 15.08 -16.96
C ASN A 2 -5.86 14.55 -18.05
N SER A 3 -6.62 13.48 -17.83
CA SER A 3 -7.63 13.05 -18.82
C SER A 3 -8.95 13.80 -18.69
N SER A 4 -9.24 14.39 -17.52
CA SER A 4 -10.47 15.12 -17.22
C SER A 4 -10.32 15.99 -15.98
N SER A 5 -10.93 17.19 -15.95
CA SER A 5 -10.97 18.04 -14.76
C SER A 5 -11.63 17.41 -13.52
N THR A 6 -12.25 16.24 -13.68
CA THR A 6 -12.91 15.45 -12.62
C THR A 6 -12.17 14.16 -12.26
N GLU A 7 -11.01 13.90 -12.86
CA GLU A 7 -10.16 12.74 -12.55
C GLU A 7 -9.38 12.97 -11.25
N VAL A 8 -9.26 11.94 -10.42
CA VAL A 8 -8.42 11.90 -9.21
C VAL A 8 -7.47 10.72 -9.37
N VAL A 9 -6.16 10.93 -9.25
CA VAL A 9 -5.20 9.81 -9.20
C VAL A 9 -5.33 9.12 -7.85
N ARG A 10 -5.49 7.79 -7.83
CA ARG A 10 -5.60 6.98 -6.62
C ARG A 10 -4.34 6.23 -6.28
N SER A 11 -3.68 5.71 -7.30
CA SER A 11 -2.45 4.94 -7.15
C SER A 11 -1.62 5.06 -8.42
N LEU A 12 -0.30 4.96 -8.25
CA LEU A 12 0.68 4.98 -9.31
C LEU A 12 1.59 3.79 -9.14
N PHE A 13 1.82 3.06 -10.23
CA PHE A 13 2.64 1.87 -10.22
C PHE A 13 3.61 1.86 -11.39
N HIS A 14 4.91 1.82 -11.12
CA HIS A 14 5.93 1.73 -12.15
C HIS A 14 6.15 0.27 -12.55
N ASN A 15 5.73 -0.09 -13.76
CA ASN A 15 5.98 -1.40 -14.34
C ASN A 15 7.39 -1.44 -14.94
N LYS A 16 8.32 -2.03 -14.17
CA LYS A 16 9.73 -2.18 -14.55
C LYS A 16 9.93 -3.04 -15.81
N SER A 17 9.02 -3.97 -16.10
CA SER A 17 9.19 -4.92 -17.22
C SER A 17 9.12 -4.25 -18.60
N ASN A 18 8.35 -3.17 -18.71
CA ASN A 18 8.10 -2.49 -19.99
C ASN A 18 8.20 -0.95 -19.90
N CYS A 19 8.79 -0.44 -18.81
CA CYS A 19 9.01 1.00 -18.57
C CYS A 19 7.73 1.86 -18.63
N THR A 20 6.58 1.28 -18.28
CA THR A 20 5.32 2.02 -18.23
C THR A 20 4.99 2.46 -16.81
N LEU A 21 4.30 3.60 -16.70
CA LEU A 21 3.60 3.99 -15.50
C LEU A 21 2.14 3.57 -15.64
N ILE A 22 1.70 2.68 -14.75
CA ILE A 22 0.29 2.35 -14.58
C ILE A 22 -0.32 3.36 -13.61
N ILE A 23 -1.42 3.96 -14.05
CA ILE A 23 -2.14 5.01 -13.36
C ILE A 23 -3.54 4.48 -13.07
N VAL A 24 -3.87 4.42 -11.79
CA VAL A 24 -5.22 4.09 -11.33
C VAL A 24 -5.90 5.38 -10.92
N SER A 25 -7.03 5.68 -11.55
CA SER A 25 -7.80 6.89 -11.26
C SER A 25 -9.29 6.60 -11.09
N VAL A 26 -9.99 7.57 -10.52
CA VAL A 26 -11.45 7.59 -10.37
C VAL A 26 -11.99 8.91 -10.89
N HIS A 27 -13.29 8.97 -11.21
CA HIS A 27 -13.90 10.19 -11.73
C HIS A 27 -15.08 10.64 -10.87
N ALA A 28 -15.25 11.95 -10.73
CA ALA A 28 -16.42 12.50 -10.02
C ALA A 28 -17.75 12.14 -10.69
N SER A 29 -17.75 11.89 -12.02
CA SER A 29 -18.95 11.61 -12.82
C SER A 29 -19.71 10.36 -12.37
N ASP A 30 -19.03 9.39 -11.76
CA ASP A 30 -19.65 8.18 -11.23
C ASP A 30 -19.58 8.09 -9.69
N GLY A 31 -19.37 9.23 -9.03
CA GLY A 31 -19.22 9.30 -7.58
C GLY A 31 -17.93 8.66 -7.07
N TYR A 32 -16.88 8.64 -7.89
CA TYR A 32 -15.58 8.04 -7.57
C TYR A 32 -15.63 6.54 -7.31
N SER A 33 -16.59 5.85 -7.95
CA SER A 33 -16.90 4.45 -7.62
C SER A 33 -16.22 3.41 -8.52
N SER A 34 -15.81 3.79 -9.73
CA SER A 34 -15.15 2.87 -10.66
C SER A 34 -13.67 3.23 -10.83
N LEU A 35 -12.81 2.22 -10.64
CA LEU A 35 -11.38 2.34 -10.90
C LEU A 35 -11.14 2.27 -12.41
N ARG A 36 -10.35 3.22 -12.93
CA ARG A 36 -9.87 3.21 -14.31
C ARG A 36 -8.37 3.02 -14.29
N CYS A 37 -7.91 2.02 -15.03
CA CYS A 37 -6.49 1.71 -15.15
C CYS A 37 -6.01 2.10 -16.54
N ARG A 38 -4.90 2.82 -16.61
CA ARG A 38 -4.22 3.11 -17.87
C ARG A 38 -2.71 2.97 -17.72
N ALA A 39 -2.05 2.46 -18.73
CA ALA A 39 -0.60 2.45 -18.84
C ALA A 39 -0.14 3.56 -19.78
N SER A 40 0.97 4.22 -19.46
CA SER A 40 1.62 5.18 -20.36
C SER A 40 3.12 4.99 -20.30
N GLN A 41 3.81 5.12 -21.43
CA GLN A 41 5.27 5.07 -21.44
C GLN A 41 5.83 6.26 -20.65
N LEU A 42 6.85 6.01 -19.83
CA LEU A 42 7.38 7.05 -18.95
C LEU A 42 8.03 8.20 -19.74
N ASP A 43 8.68 7.89 -20.88
CA ASP A 43 9.29 8.90 -21.75
C ASP A 43 8.23 9.81 -22.39
N ASP A 44 7.06 9.28 -22.77
CA ASP A 44 5.94 10.07 -23.31
C ASP A 44 5.36 11.02 -22.26
N LEU A 45 5.23 10.56 -21.01
CA LEU A 45 4.76 11.38 -19.89
C LEU A 45 5.68 12.58 -19.63
N ARG A 46 7.00 12.44 -19.81
CA ARG A 46 7.96 13.53 -19.61
C ARG A 46 7.84 14.63 -20.67
N VAL A 47 7.55 14.28 -21.91
CA VAL A 47 7.32 15.26 -22.99
C VAL A 47 5.89 15.81 -23.01
N GLY A 48 5.03 15.29 -22.12
CA GLY A 48 3.64 15.72 -21.97
C GLY A 48 2.69 15.13 -23.01
N ASP A 49 3.08 14.06 -23.70
CA ASP A 49 2.21 13.39 -24.67
C ASP A 49 1.17 12.53 -23.94
N ALA A 50 -0.07 13.02 -23.98
CA ALA A 50 -1.21 12.39 -23.34
C ALA A 50 -1.88 11.30 -24.21
N HIS A 51 -1.56 11.23 -25.50
CA HIS A 51 -2.28 10.39 -26.46
C HIS A 51 -1.79 8.95 -26.54
N SER A 52 -0.66 8.63 -25.90
CA SER A 52 -0.06 7.29 -25.92
C SER A 52 -0.54 6.35 -24.80
N SER A 53 -1.52 6.76 -23.99
CA SER A 53 -2.00 5.91 -22.90
C SER A 53 -2.91 4.78 -23.39
N CYS A 54 -2.66 3.56 -22.93
CA CYS A 54 -3.50 2.39 -23.19
C CYS A 54 -4.37 2.07 -21.98
N SER A 55 -5.69 1.91 -22.18
CA SER A 55 -6.60 1.46 -21.12
C SER A 55 -6.37 -0.01 -20.78
N LEU A 56 -6.27 -0.33 -19.49
CA LEU A 56 -6.09 -1.68 -18.98
C LEU A 56 -7.40 -2.22 -18.41
N PHE A 57 -7.56 -3.55 -18.43
CA PHE A 57 -8.68 -4.27 -17.82
C PHE A 57 -10.06 -3.78 -18.27
N THR A 58 -10.20 -3.36 -19.54
CA THR A 58 -11.47 -2.82 -20.07
C THR A 58 -12.59 -3.85 -20.13
N SER A 59 -12.26 -5.14 -20.04
CA SER A 59 -13.22 -6.24 -19.88
C SER A 59 -13.75 -6.40 -18.47
N GLU A 60 -13.14 -5.74 -17.47
CA GLU A 60 -13.48 -5.89 -16.05
C GLU A 60 -14.32 -4.73 -15.53
N SER A 61 -15.28 -5.06 -14.67
CA SER A 61 -16.03 -4.08 -13.87
C SER A 61 -15.31 -3.85 -12.54
N LEU A 62 -14.38 -2.89 -12.50
CA LEU A 62 -13.65 -2.50 -11.29
C LEU A 62 -14.40 -1.43 -10.48
N LYS A 63 -15.70 -1.66 -10.28
CA LYS A 63 -16.58 -0.77 -9.51
C LYS A 63 -16.73 -1.29 -8.09
N TRP A 64 -16.64 -0.41 -7.10
CA TRP A 64 -16.77 -0.75 -5.68
C TRP A 64 -17.95 -1.71 -5.44
N PRO A 65 -17.76 -2.84 -4.71
CA PRO A 65 -16.55 -3.24 -3.96
C PRO A 65 -15.45 -3.94 -4.77
N GLY A 66 -15.50 -3.90 -6.11
CA GLY A 66 -14.41 -4.33 -6.98
C GLY A 66 -13.11 -3.54 -6.79
N PHE A 67 -11.97 -4.18 -7.03
CA PHE A 67 -10.65 -3.59 -6.84
C PHE A 67 -9.62 -4.15 -7.82
N VAL A 68 -8.45 -3.49 -7.87
CA VAL A 68 -7.24 -3.94 -8.56
C VAL A 68 -6.04 -3.79 -7.62
N GLU A 69 -5.17 -4.79 -7.57
CA GLU A 69 -3.93 -4.81 -6.81
C GLU A 69 -2.78 -5.23 -7.72
N PHE A 70 -1.71 -4.46 -7.75
CA PHE A 70 -0.52 -4.71 -8.56
C PHE A 70 0.59 -5.27 -7.68
N ASP A 71 1.22 -6.35 -8.13
CA ASP A 71 2.29 -7.03 -7.40
C ASP A 71 3.53 -7.15 -8.28
N ASP A 72 4.52 -6.32 -7.98
CA ASP A 72 5.80 -6.30 -8.69
C ASP A 72 6.68 -7.51 -8.37
N VAL A 73 6.52 -8.12 -7.19
CA VAL A 73 7.34 -9.25 -6.80
C VAL A 73 6.98 -10.49 -7.61
N ASN A 74 5.69 -10.80 -7.75
CA ASN A 74 5.25 -11.95 -8.55
C ASN A 74 4.97 -11.62 -10.02
N GLN A 75 5.09 -10.35 -10.41
CA GLN A 75 4.76 -9.85 -11.76
C GLN A 75 3.32 -10.17 -12.18
N LYS A 76 2.39 -9.97 -11.24
CA LYS A 76 0.96 -10.27 -11.41
C LYS A 76 0.10 -9.06 -11.09
N VAL A 77 -1.14 -9.09 -11.55
CA VAL A 77 -2.19 -8.17 -11.12
C VAL A 77 -3.38 -9.00 -10.64
N LEU A 78 -3.95 -8.66 -9.50
CA LEU A 78 -5.18 -9.26 -8.97
C LEU A 78 -6.33 -8.27 -9.15
N THR A 79 -7.40 -8.71 -9.81
CA THR A 79 -8.65 -7.94 -9.87
C THR A 79 -9.78 -8.70 -9.20
N TYR A 80 -10.75 -7.96 -8.67
CA TYR A 80 -12.04 -8.51 -8.23
C TYR A 80 -13.18 -7.77 -8.92
N SER A 81 -14.05 -8.52 -9.59
CA SER A 81 -15.30 -8.03 -10.17
C SER A 81 -16.45 -8.39 -9.23
N ALA A 82 -17.11 -7.38 -8.66
CA ALA A 82 -18.27 -7.58 -7.79
C ALA A 82 -19.51 -8.06 -8.56
N ASP A 83 -19.63 -7.68 -9.83
CA ASP A 83 -20.72 -8.09 -10.71
C ASP A 83 -20.60 -9.59 -11.06
N GLU A 84 -19.39 -10.05 -11.36
CA GLU A 84 -19.10 -11.46 -11.70
C GLU A 84 -18.80 -12.32 -10.46
N LYS A 85 -18.60 -11.70 -9.29
CA LYS A 85 -18.15 -12.34 -8.04
C LYS A 85 -16.95 -13.26 -8.28
N THR A 86 -15.95 -12.73 -8.97
CA THR A 86 -14.80 -13.50 -9.44
C THR A 86 -13.54 -12.68 -9.29
N TYR A 87 -12.50 -13.32 -8.78
CA TYR A 87 -11.14 -12.80 -8.79
C TYR A 87 -10.43 -13.28 -10.05
N LYS A 88 -9.63 -12.42 -10.68
CA LYS A 88 -8.80 -12.78 -11.84
C LYS A 88 -7.35 -12.39 -11.58
N VAL A 89 -6.44 -13.28 -11.93
CA VAL A 89 -5.00 -13.03 -11.88
C VAL A 89 -4.52 -12.81 -13.31
N TRP A 90 -3.88 -11.67 -13.54
CA TRP A 90 -3.40 -11.21 -14.84
C TRP A 90 -1.87 -11.22 -14.87
N SER A 91 -1.32 -11.33 -16.07
CA SER A 91 0.10 -11.10 -16.31
C SER A 91 0.41 -9.61 -16.22
N MET A 92 1.46 -9.21 -15.49
CA MET A 92 1.92 -7.82 -15.52
C MET A 92 2.78 -7.52 -16.77
N ALA A 93 3.37 -8.55 -17.37
CA ALA A 93 4.12 -8.44 -18.61
C ALA A 93 3.20 -8.21 -19.82
N ASP A 94 2.06 -8.91 -19.85
CA ASP A 94 0.96 -8.67 -20.80
C ASP A 94 -0.36 -8.46 -20.03
N PRO A 95 -0.72 -7.20 -19.71
CA PRO A 95 -1.94 -6.87 -18.97
C PRO A 95 -3.26 -7.24 -19.67
N SER A 96 -3.21 -7.77 -20.90
CA SER A 96 -4.39 -8.30 -21.59
C SER A 96 -4.61 -9.80 -21.32
N GLU A 97 -3.60 -10.49 -20.79
CA GLU A 97 -3.64 -11.93 -20.52
C GLU A 97 -4.16 -12.22 -19.10
N VAL A 98 -5.32 -12.90 -19.04
CA VAL A 98 -5.80 -13.54 -17.81
C VAL A 98 -5.14 -14.90 -17.68
N LEU A 99 -4.41 -15.11 -16.58
CA LEU A 99 -3.74 -16.38 -16.30
C LEU A 99 -4.73 -17.42 -15.76
N TYR A 100 -5.52 -17.03 -14.76
CA TYR A 100 -6.59 -17.85 -14.21
C TYR A 100 -7.59 -17.00 -13.42
N ALA A 101 -8.74 -17.60 -13.08
CA ALA A 101 -9.79 -16.99 -12.29
C ALA A 101 -10.14 -17.86 -11.08
N LEU A 102 -10.52 -17.21 -9.97
CA LEU A 102 -10.97 -17.84 -8.74
C LEU A 102 -12.40 -17.35 -8.44
N PRO A 103 -13.39 -18.24 -8.33
CA PRO A 103 -14.74 -17.83 -7.94
C PRO A 103 -14.74 -17.33 -6.49
N ASP A 104 -15.58 -16.34 -6.19
CA ASP A 104 -15.82 -15.83 -4.84
C ASP A 104 -16.68 -16.81 -4.01
N ALA A 105 -16.14 -18.01 -3.81
CA ALA A 105 -16.76 -19.05 -3.01
C ALA A 105 -16.30 -18.90 -1.56
N GLN A 106 -16.86 -17.91 -0.85
CA GLN A 106 -16.59 -17.64 0.57
C GLN A 106 -15.20 -17.02 0.83
N ILE A 107 -14.64 -16.27 -0.13
CA ILE A 107 -13.38 -15.57 0.08
C ILE A 107 -13.69 -14.23 0.75
N GLN A 108 -13.22 -14.06 1.98
CA GLN A 108 -13.35 -12.79 2.69
C GLN A 108 -12.24 -11.82 2.29
N GLU A 109 -11.01 -12.34 2.13
CA GLU A 109 -9.84 -11.54 1.81
C GLU A 109 -8.78 -12.42 1.13
N ILE A 110 -7.99 -11.81 0.23
CA ILE A 110 -6.80 -12.43 -0.36
C ILE A 110 -5.60 -11.58 0.05
N LYS A 111 -4.54 -12.21 0.53
CA LYS A 111 -3.24 -11.57 0.77
C LYS A 111 -2.21 -12.17 -0.18
N ILE A 112 -1.48 -11.31 -0.89
CA ILE A 112 -0.43 -11.73 -1.80
C ILE A 112 0.91 -11.75 -1.06
N SER A 113 1.73 -12.76 -1.35
CA SER A 113 3.10 -12.88 -0.85
C SER A 113 3.98 -13.51 -1.94
N PRO A 114 5.30 -13.45 -1.86
CA PRO A 114 6.18 -14.04 -2.86
C PRO A 114 5.86 -15.53 -3.08
N GLY A 115 5.48 -15.87 -4.30
CA GLY A 115 5.11 -17.20 -4.79
C GLY A 115 3.71 -17.69 -4.42
N ILE A 116 2.95 -17.00 -3.56
CA ILE A 116 1.71 -17.55 -2.98
C ILE A 116 0.63 -16.50 -2.73
N MET A 117 -0.61 -16.97 -2.59
CA MET A 117 -1.74 -16.20 -2.08
C MET A 117 -2.32 -16.88 -0.85
N LEU A 118 -2.56 -16.11 0.22
CA LEU A 118 -3.33 -16.57 1.37
C LEU A 118 -4.78 -16.13 1.19
N LEU A 119 -5.69 -17.10 1.05
CA LEU A 119 -7.13 -16.90 1.07
C LEU A 119 -7.61 -17.00 2.52
N VAL A 120 -8.19 -15.90 3.01
CA VAL A 120 -8.94 -15.87 4.27
C VAL A 120 -10.40 -16.14 3.94
N LEU A 121 -10.92 -17.25 4.43
CA LEU A 121 -12.29 -17.67 4.11
C LEU A 121 -13.28 -17.17 5.15
N THR A 122 -14.53 -16.99 4.71
CA THR A 122 -15.65 -16.71 5.60
C THR A 122 -15.73 -17.79 6.66
N HIS A 123 -15.80 -17.36 7.92
CA HIS A 123 -15.91 -18.23 9.08
C HIS A 123 -17.20 -17.92 9.83
N GLU A 124 -17.74 -18.91 10.54
CA GLU A 124 -18.98 -18.73 11.30
C GLU A 124 -18.82 -17.69 12.40
N CYS A 125 -19.82 -16.83 12.56
CA CYS A 125 -19.86 -15.85 13.64
C CYS A 125 -19.88 -16.59 14.99
N GLY A 126 -18.83 -16.40 15.81
CA GLY A 126 -18.63 -17.13 17.07
C GLY A 126 -17.80 -18.41 16.95
N GLY A 127 -17.32 -18.74 15.75
CA GLY A 127 -16.34 -19.79 15.51
C GLY A 127 -15.03 -19.55 16.28
N GLY A 128 -14.42 -20.64 16.75
CA GLY A 128 -13.10 -20.59 17.40
C GLY A 128 -11.93 -20.63 16.43
N HIS A 129 -12.18 -20.60 15.12
CA HIS A 129 -11.17 -20.75 14.08
C HIS A 129 -11.57 -19.99 12.82
N VAL A 130 -10.56 -19.58 12.03
CA VAL A 130 -10.71 -19.04 10.69
C VAL A 130 -10.09 -20.04 9.69
N PRO A 131 -10.84 -20.52 8.68
CA PRO A 131 -10.29 -21.38 7.64
C PRO A 131 -9.41 -20.57 6.70
N LEU A 132 -8.24 -21.13 6.37
CA LEU A 132 -7.22 -20.50 5.51
C LEU A 132 -6.78 -21.47 4.43
N LYS A 133 -6.55 -20.93 3.22
CA LYS A 133 -5.92 -21.67 2.11
C LYS A 133 -4.73 -20.91 1.59
N ILE A 134 -3.62 -21.62 1.35
CA ILE A 134 -2.47 -21.08 0.64
C ILE A 134 -2.51 -21.65 -0.76
N LEU A 135 -2.53 -20.76 -1.76
CA LEU A 135 -2.50 -21.10 -3.18
C LEU A 135 -1.15 -20.68 -3.78
N SER A 136 -0.72 -21.37 -4.83
CA SER A 136 0.34 -20.88 -5.70
C SER A 136 -0.17 -19.68 -6.48
N ILE A 137 0.56 -18.57 -6.46
CA ILE A 137 0.18 -17.40 -7.27
C ILE A 137 0.39 -17.62 -8.77
N GLU A 138 1.25 -18.57 -9.15
CA GLU A 138 1.51 -18.88 -10.56
C GLU A 138 0.39 -19.71 -11.19
N THR A 139 -0.22 -20.61 -10.43
CA THR A 139 -1.14 -21.62 -10.99
C THR A 139 -2.55 -21.61 -10.40
N GLY A 140 -2.77 -20.88 -9.30
CA GLY A 140 -4.02 -20.93 -8.54
C GLY A 140 -4.27 -22.24 -7.80
N GLN A 141 -3.33 -23.20 -7.85
CA GLN A 141 -3.48 -24.49 -7.18
C GLN A 141 -3.33 -24.36 -5.66
N VAL A 142 -4.16 -25.08 -4.91
CA VAL A 142 -4.08 -25.13 -3.45
C VAL A 142 -2.83 -25.89 -3.02
N LEU A 143 -1.95 -25.21 -2.29
CA LEU A 143 -0.73 -25.76 -1.71
C LEU A 143 -0.99 -26.31 -0.29
N ARG A 144 -1.84 -25.63 0.49
CA ARG A 144 -2.16 -26.02 1.87
C ARG A 144 -3.51 -25.49 2.30
N GLU A 145 -4.23 -26.28 3.10
CA GLU A 145 -5.44 -25.84 3.82
C GLU A 145 -5.23 -26.07 5.32
N PHE A 146 -5.67 -25.12 6.15
CA PHE A 146 -5.59 -25.24 7.60
C PHE A 146 -6.57 -24.31 8.30
N ASN A 147 -6.82 -24.57 9.57
CA ASN A 147 -7.70 -23.75 10.41
C ASN A 147 -6.85 -23.04 11.47
N GLN A 148 -6.87 -21.71 11.47
CA GLN A 148 -6.17 -20.91 12.46
C GLN A 148 -7.07 -20.61 13.65
N LEU A 149 -6.63 -20.93 14.86
CA LEU A 149 -7.37 -20.64 16.08
C LEU A 149 -7.52 -19.13 16.29
N VAL A 150 -8.74 -18.69 16.59
CA VAL A 150 -9.08 -17.29 16.91
C VAL A 150 -9.98 -17.23 18.14
N ARG A 151 -9.93 -16.12 18.88
CA ARG A 151 -10.84 -15.85 20.00
C ARG A 151 -12.24 -15.62 19.45
N ARG A 152 -13.22 -16.31 20.04
CA ARG A 152 -14.64 -16.21 19.65
C ARG A 152 -15.17 -14.80 19.90
N GLY A 153 -16.00 -14.32 18.97
CA GLY A 153 -16.69 -13.03 19.11
C GLY A 153 -15.78 -11.79 19.04
N LYS A 154 -14.52 -11.96 18.65
CA LYS A 154 -13.55 -10.86 18.51
C LYS A 154 -13.16 -10.67 17.06
N LYS A 155 -13.21 -9.42 16.60
CA LYS A 155 -12.82 -9.02 15.25
C LYS A 155 -11.35 -9.38 15.00
N ILE A 156 -11.05 -9.91 13.81
CA ILE A 156 -9.69 -10.03 13.31
C ILE A 156 -9.29 -8.68 12.73
N ASP A 157 -8.30 -8.04 13.35
CA ASP A 157 -7.76 -6.77 12.91
C ASP A 157 -6.65 -6.95 11.88
N VAL A 158 -5.85 -8.02 12.04
CA VAL A 158 -4.70 -8.33 11.20
C VAL A 158 -4.64 -9.83 10.99
N ILE A 159 -4.54 -10.24 9.74
CA ILE A 159 -4.16 -11.59 9.35
C ILE A 159 -3.29 -11.50 8.11
N GLU A 160 -2.00 -11.77 8.29
CA GLU A 160 -1.00 -11.56 7.24
C GLU A 160 -0.01 -12.71 7.23
N GLN A 161 0.47 -13.10 6.05
CA GLN A 161 1.48 -14.14 5.91
C GLN A 161 2.84 -13.53 5.58
N PHE A 162 3.88 -14.05 6.22
CA PHE A 162 5.27 -13.80 5.83
C PHE A 162 6.06 -15.10 5.83
N ASN A 163 6.45 -15.58 4.64
CA ASN A 163 7.10 -16.89 4.49
C ASN A 163 6.28 -17.99 5.21
N GLN A 164 6.88 -18.64 6.20
CA GLN A 164 6.26 -19.70 7.00
C GLN A 164 5.61 -19.16 8.29
N LYS A 165 5.46 -17.85 8.44
CA LYS A 165 4.88 -17.22 9.62
C LYS A 165 3.52 -16.61 9.29
N LEU A 166 2.60 -16.71 10.22
CA LEU A 166 1.29 -16.07 10.17
C LEU A 166 1.20 -15.06 11.31
N LEU A 167 0.95 -13.80 10.96
CA LEU A 167 0.73 -12.72 11.90
C LEU A 167 -0.77 -12.61 12.11
N LEU A 168 -1.21 -12.76 13.36
CA LEU A 168 -2.61 -12.68 13.74
C LEU A 168 -2.78 -11.70 14.89
N LYS A 169 -3.63 -10.68 14.68
CA LYS A 169 -4.07 -9.79 15.73
C LYS A 169 -5.58 -9.67 15.72
N GLN A 170 -6.17 -9.78 16.90
CA GLN A 170 -7.57 -9.50 17.14
C GLN A 170 -7.72 -8.25 18.02
N GLU A 171 -8.93 -7.72 18.03
CA GLU A 171 -9.35 -6.66 18.96
C GLU A 171 -9.02 -7.07 20.41
N ASP A 172 -8.44 -6.15 21.18
CA ASP A 172 -8.00 -6.36 22.58
C ASP A 172 -7.11 -7.60 22.80
N ALA A 173 -6.38 -8.01 21.77
CA ALA A 173 -5.47 -9.15 21.80
C ALA A 173 -4.03 -8.76 21.44
N PRO A 174 -3.03 -9.48 21.99
CA PRO A 174 -1.65 -9.35 21.55
C PRO A 174 -1.53 -9.75 20.07
N LEU A 175 -0.54 -9.19 19.38
CA LEU A 175 -0.10 -9.73 18.09
C LEU A 175 0.52 -11.11 18.34
N SER A 176 0.06 -12.11 17.60
CA SER A 176 0.62 -13.47 17.61
C SER A 176 1.36 -13.70 16.30
N ILE A 177 2.63 -14.07 16.38
CA ILE A 177 3.44 -14.50 15.25
C ILE A 177 3.55 -16.02 15.36
N VAL A 178 2.81 -16.71 14.53
CA VAL A 178 2.67 -18.18 14.53
C VAL A 178 3.58 -18.75 13.46
N ASP A 179 4.47 -19.66 13.81
CA ASP A 179 5.23 -20.45 12.84
C ASP A 179 4.37 -21.62 12.34
N LEU A 180 4.08 -21.65 11.04
CA LEU A 180 3.14 -22.59 10.43
C LEU A 180 3.69 -24.02 10.30
N ILE A 181 4.97 -24.25 10.59
CA ILE A 181 5.59 -25.57 10.57
C ILE A 181 5.70 -26.13 11.98
N SER A 182 6.37 -25.41 12.87
CA SER A 182 6.61 -25.82 14.26
C SER A 182 5.41 -25.60 15.17
N SER A 183 4.41 -24.80 14.75
CA SER A 183 3.29 -24.33 15.58
C SER A 183 3.74 -23.50 16.80
N SER A 184 4.99 -23.02 16.81
CA SER A 184 5.47 -22.12 17.86
C SER A 184 4.82 -20.75 17.73
N VAL A 185 4.59 -20.08 18.86
CA VAL A 185 3.88 -18.80 18.90
C VAL A 185 4.65 -17.79 19.72
N ILE A 186 5.00 -16.67 19.08
CA ILE A 186 5.52 -15.49 19.74
C ILE A 186 4.39 -14.50 19.93
N LYS A 187 4.24 -13.95 21.15
CA LYS A 187 3.19 -12.97 21.46
C LYS A 187 3.80 -11.62 21.79
N VAL A 188 3.42 -10.59 21.05
CA VAL A 188 3.76 -9.20 21.35
C VAL A 188 2.59 -8.57 22.11
N PRO A 189 2.79 -8.15 23.37
CA PRO A 189 1.72 -7.55 24.17
C PRO A 189 1.07 -6.34 23.49
N GLU A 190 -0.23 -6.17 23.66
CA GLU A 190 -1.00 -5.09 23.04
C GLU A 190 -0.50 -3.68 23.42
N ARG A 191 0.07 -3.53 24.63
CA ARG A 191 0.73 -2.28 25.06
C ARG A 191 1.95 -1.90 24.22
N ARG A 192 2.56 -2.89 23.54
CA ARG A 192 3.73 -2.71 22.67
C ARG A 192 3.33 -2.67 21.19
N PHE A 193 2.33 -3.44 20.80
CA PHE A 193 1.88 -3.53 19.42
C PHE A 193 0.38 -3.20 19.32
N LYS A 194 0.09 -1.99 18.81
CA LYS A 194 -1.26 -1.54 18.49
C LYS A 194 -1.58 -1.87 17.03
N THR A 195 -2.85 -2.04 16.71
CA THR A 195 -3.30 -2.29 15.32
C THR A 195 -2.86 -1.11 14.44
N PRO A 196 -2.02 -1.32 13.42
CA PRO A 196 -1.59 -0.26 12.53
C PRO A 196 -2.65 -0.01 11.44
N LEU A 197 -2.51 1.13 10.75
CA LEU A 197 -3.29 1.51 9.57
C LEU A 197 -2.87 0.71 8.32
N ALA A 198 -1.59 0.38 8.22
CA ALA A 198 -1.02 -0.41 7.13
C ALA A 198 0.15 -1.26 7.64
N PHE A 199 0.44 -2.33 6.91
CA PHE A 199 1.58 -3.21 7.10
C PHE A 199 2.35 -3.33 5.79
N ILE A 200 3.68 -3.28 5.87
CA ILE A 200 4.54 -3.61 4.72
C ILE A 200 5.61 -4.60 5.18
N PHE A 201 5.72 -5.72 4.48
CA PHE A 201 6.75 -6.72 4.73
C PHE A 201 8.06 -6.39 4.03
N LEU A 202 9.17 -6.59 4.74
CA LEU A 202 10.53 -6.44 4.21
C LEU A 202 11.18 -7.84 4.17
N TYR A 203 11.04 -8.50 3.03
CA TYR A 203 11.51 -9.88 2.81
C TYR A 203 13.03 -10.02 2.92
N GLU A 204 13.79 -9.08 2.37
CA GLU A 204 15.26 -9.07 2.41
C GLU A 204 15.79 -8.93 3.83
N HIS A 205 15.10 -8.13 4.66
CA HIS A 205 15.52 -7.84 6.05
C HIS A 205 14.83 -8.71 7.10
N GLN A 206 13.92 -9.61 6.71
CA GLN A 206 13.12 -10.43 7.62
C GLN A 206 12.44 -9.59 8.72
N CYS A 207 11.87 -8.46 8.31
CA CYS A 207 11.20 -7.50 9.19
C CYS A 207 9.88 -7.03 8.57
N PHE A 208 9.13 -6.22 9.31
CA PHE A 208 7.93 -5.57 8.80
C PHE A 208 7.77 -4.18 9.39
N LEU A 209 7.23 -3.28 8.58
CA LEU A 209 6.82 -1.94 8.97
C LEU A 209 5.37 -1.96 9.42
N ALA A 210 5.11 -1.32 10.55
CA ALA A 210 3.78 -1.05 11.06
C ALA A 210 3.55 0.46 11.10
N PHE A 211 2.54 0.91 10.37
CA PHE A 211 2.23 2.33 10.19
C PHE A 211 1.10 2.76 11.11
N ARG A 212 1.32 3.78 11.94
CA ARG A 212 0.30 4.28 12.87
C ARG A 212 0.30 5.79 12.86
N SER A 213 -0.69 6.40 12.19
CA SER A 213 -0.89 7.86 12.10
C SER A 213 0.41 8.64 11.88
N ASN A 214 1.14 8.97 12.95
CA ASN A 214 2.35 9.78 12.93
C ASN A 214 3.64 8.98 13.21
N GLU A 215 3.59 7.65 13.21
CA GLU A 215 4.73 6.79 13.54
C GLU A 215 4.88 5.66 12.53
N VAL A 216 6.13 5.41 12.18
CA VAL A 216 6.56 4.21 11.46
C VAL A 216 7.43 3.39 12.40
N LEU A 217 7.05 2.12 12.61
CA LEU A 217 7.74 1.20 13.52
C LEU A 217 8.26 -0.01 12.75
N LEU A 218 9.54 -0.30 12.88
CA LEU A 218 10.17 -1.49 12.29
C LEU A 218 10.22 -2.62 13.33
N TRP A 219 9.61 -3.75 13.01
CA TRP A 219 9.55 -4.93 13.87
C TRP A 219 10.20 -6.12 13.20
N ASN A 220 10.79 -6.99 14.01
CA ASN A 220 11.23 -8.31 13.54
C ASN A 220 10.24 -9.41 13.94
N PHE A 221 10.42 -10.60 13.37
CA PHE A 221 9.56 -11.75 13.67
C PHE A 221 9.84 -12.42 15.03
N ARG A 222 10.79 -11.91 15.83
CA ARG A 222 10.93 -12.25 17.25
C ARG A 222 10.04 -11.38 18.15
N GLY A 223 9.28 -10.44 17.58
CA GLY A 223 8.42 -9.54 18.32
C GLY A 223 9.16 -8.38 18.99
N GLU A 224 10.36 -8.07 18.49
CA GLU A 224 11.19 -6.98 18.98
C GLU A 224 11.02 -5.75 18.07
N LEU A 225 10.97 -4.57 18.69
CA LEU A 225 11.01 -3.30 17.96
C LEU A 225 12.49 -3.05 17.61
N VAL A 226 12.78 -2.93 16.32
CA VAL A 226 14.13 -2.75 15.77
C VAL A 226 14.48 -1.27 15.70
N SER A 227 13.59 -0.46 15.10
CA SER A 227 13.76 0.98 14.97
C SER A 227 12.40 1.70 14.93
N GLN A 228 12.45 3.02 15.12
CA GLN A 228 11.30 3.92 15.01
C GLN A 228 11.76 5.17 14.29
N PHE A 229 10.91 5.70 13.42
CA PHE A 229 11.20 6.91 12.67
C PHE A 229 10.74 8.12 13.51
N CYS A 230 11.68 8.98 13.93
CA CYS A 230 11.40 10.03 14.91
C CYS A 230 10.71 11.26 14.32
N ASP A 231 10.89 11.53 13.03
CA ASP A 231 10.41 12.72 12.32
C ASP A 231 9.47 12.39 11.15
N HIS A 232 9.18 11.11 10.94
CA HIS A 232 8.38 10.62 9.83
C HIS A 232 6.90 10.58 10.19
N ARG A 233 6.23 11.72 9.96
CA ARG A 233 4.80 11.87 10.20
C ARG A 233 4.04 11.65 8.91
N LEU A 234 3.65 10.41 8.66
CA LEU A 234 2.86 10.08 7.47
C LEU A 234 1.61 10.97 7.40
N TRP A 235 1.43 11.54 6.22
CA TRP A 235 0.30 12.39 5.94
C TRP A 235 -0.59 11.70 4.91
N PHE A 236 -1.86 11.54 5.30
CA PHE A 236 -2.88 10.95 4.46
C PHE A 236 -3.93 12.02 4.20
N PRO A 237 -3.95 12.63 3.00
CA PRO A 237 -5.03 13.53 2.63
C PRO A 237 -6.37 12.80 2.78
N GLN A 238 -7.43 13.55 3.09
CA GLN A 238 -8.77 12.96 3.23
C GLN A 238 -9.25 12.28 1.93
N SER A 239 -8.72 12.71 0.79
CA SER A 239 -8.98 12.10 -0.52
C SER A 239 -8.27 10.77 -0.71
N VAL A 240 -7.24 10.41 0.06
CA VAL A 240 -6.55 9.11 -0.02
C VAL A 240 -7.36 8.05 0.71
N VAL A 241 -7.71 6.99 -0.04
CA VAL A 241 -8.48 5.85 0.49
C VAL A 241 -7.57 4.68 0.86
N ASP A 242 -6.43 4.55 0.18
CA ASP A 242 -5.40 3.55 0.47
C ASP A 242 -4.15 4.25 1.00
N HIS A 243 -3.83 4.04 2.27
CA HIS A 243 -2.67 4.65 2.92
C HIS A 243 -1.33 4.25 2.30
N THR A 244 -1.27 3.14 1.56
CA THR A 244 -0.05 2.70 0.89
C THR A 244 0.21 3.42 -0.42
N SER A 245 -0.78 4.12 -1.00
CA SER A 245 -0.61 4.83 -2.28
C SER A 245 0.42 5.96 -2.22
N VAL A 246 0.72 6.46 -1.02
CA VAL A 246 1.68 7.55 -0.76
C VAL A 246 2.96 7.06 -0.11
N ILE A 247 3.25 5.75 -0.21
CA ILE A 247 4.44 5.11 0.34
C ILE A 247 5.08 4.26 -0.74
N PHE A 248 6.39 4.35 -0.88
CA PHE A 248 7.19 3.51 -1.75
C PHE A 248 8.39 2.96 -0.99
N ILE A 249 8.68 1.67 -1.17
CA ILE A 249 9.86 0.99 -0.62
C ILE A 249 10.75 0.59 -1.79
N THR A 250 12.04 0.92 -1.73
CA THR A 250 13.02 0.50 -2.74
C THR A 250 13.15 -1.01 -2.81
N HIS A 251 13.64 -1.54 -3.94
CA HIS A 251 13.83 -2.96 -4.14
C HIS A 251 14.78 -3.58 -3.10
N SER A 252 15.84 -2.86 -2.72
CA SER A 252 16.78 -3.22 -1.64
C SER A 252 16.17 -3.13 -0.24
N GLN A 253 14.97 -2.57 -0.10
CA GLN A 253 14.23 -2.43 1.16
C GLN A 253 15.01 -1.68 2.25
N ASP A 254 15.89 -0.79 1.84
CA ASP A 254 16.73 0.06 2.69
C ASP A 254 16.19 1.50 2.79
N VAL A 255 15.39 1.93 1.81
CA VAL A 255 14.85 3.27 1.72
C VAL A 255 13.33 3.23 1.61
N ILE A 256 12.68 4.10 2.38
CA ILE A 256 11.25 4.43 2.26
C ILE A 256 11.12 5.87 1.75
N ILE A 257 10.30 6.04 0.72
CA ILE A 257 9.87 7.33 0.20
C ILE A 257 8.40 7.48 0.54
N SER A 258 8.03 8.56 1.21
CA SER A 258 6.65 8.74 1.65
C SER A 258 6.23 10.19 1.72
N LEU A 259 4.93 10.41 1.71
CA LEU A 259 4.33 11.71 1.93
C LEU A 259 4.18 11.98 3.43
N CYS A 260 4.74 13.09 3.89
CA CYS A 260 4.78 13.48 5.30
C CYS A 260 4.26 14.90 5.53
N GLU A 261 3.80 15.14 6.76
CA GLU A 261 3.43 16.47 7.25
C GLU A 261 4.67 17.16 7.85
N ASP A 262 5.17 18.22 7.20
CA ASP A 262 6.12 19.12 7.82
C ASP A 262 5.37 20.14 8.69
N ARG A 263 5.54 20.00 10.00
CA ARG A 263 5.27 21.09 10.92
C ARG A 263 6.52 21.94 11.05
N PRO A 264 6.40 23.27 11.06
CA PRO A 264 7.53 24.11 11.44
C PRO A 264 8.03 23.64 12.81
N HIS A 265 9.30 23.29 12.88
CA HIS A 265 9.96 23.00 14.15
C HIS A 265 9.70 24.19 15.09
N ASP A 266 9.09 23.95 16.25
CA ASP A 266 9.13 24.85 17.42
C ASP A 266 10.57 24.84 17.98
N GLY A 267 11.52 25.29 17.16
CA GLY A 267 12.95 25.19 17.35
C GLY A 267 13.64 26.53 17.16
N LEU A 268 13.16 27.57 17.83
CA LEU A 268 14.03 28.67 18.26
C LEU A 268 13.93 28.83 19.77
N SER A 269 15.08 28.60 20.41
CA SER A 269 15.52 29.14 21.69
C SER A 269 14.57 30.13 22.37
N SER A 270 14.23 29.80 23.61
CA SER A 270 13.71 30.72 24.61
C SER A 270 14.36 32.10 24.53
N THR A 271 13.64 33.09 23.99
CA THR A 271 13.60 34.51 24.38
C THR A 271 13.03 35.34 23.22
N GLN A 272 11.71 35.30 23.01
CA GLN A 272 10.98 36.42 22.40
C GLN A 272 9.50 36.33 22.79
N PRO A 273 8.82 37.45 23.07
CA PRO A 273 7.45 37.44 23.56
C PRO A 273 6.51 36.92 22.47
N ARG A 274 5.55 36.09 22.89
CA ARG A 274 4.46 35.52 22.08
C ARG A 274 3.83 36.60 21.20
N LYS A 275 4.19 36.61 19.90
CA LYS A 275 3.30 37.15 18.88
C LYS A 275 2.12 36.19 18.75
N GLU A 276 0.93 36.78 18.69
CA GLU A 276 -0.35 36.11 18.55
C GLU A 276 -0.28 35.03 17.46
N ARG A 277 -0.76 33.82 17.80
CA ARG A 277 -0.89 32.71 16.86
C ARG A 277 -1.88 33.12 15.77
N LEU A 278 -1.39 33.30 14.54
CA LEU A 278 -2.23 33.30 13.36
C LEU A 278 -2.94 31.92 13.25
N PRO A 279 -4.24 31.84 12.92
CA PRO A 279 -4.99 30.57 12.96
C PRO A 279 -4.64 29.56 11.86
N HIS A 280 -3.67 29.84 10.99
CA HIS A 280 -3.32 28.99 9.85
C HIS A 280 -1.80 28.99 9.65
N SER A 281 -1.05 28.20 10.45
CA SER A 281 0.23 27.70 9.94
C SER A 281 -0.13 26.56 8.99
N GLU A 282 -0.13 26.83 7.68
CA GLU A 282 -0.31 25.81 6.66
C GLU A 282 0.70 24.69 6.92
N SER A 283 0.22 23.53 7.38
CA SER A 283 1.01 22.31 7.36
C SER A 283 1.48 22.10 5.92
N ARG A 284 2.80 22.02 5.71
CA ARG A 284 3.34 21.81 4.38
C ARG A 284 3.53 20.32 4.16
N GLU A 285 3.00 19.82 3.05
CA GLU A 285 3.25 18.47 2.58
C GLU A 285 4.67 18.41 2.02
N SER A 286 5.43 17.39 2.41
CA SER A 286 6.74 17.13 1.82
C SER A 286 6.96 15.63 1.62
N ILE A 287 7.79 15.30 0.64
CA ILE A 287 8.18 13.92 0.39
C ILE A 287 9.44 13.65 1.20
N HIS A 288 9.37 12.69 2.12
CA HIS A 288 10.50 12.27 2.94
C HIS A 288 11.13 11.04 2.33
N VAL A 289 12.45 11.05 2.22
CA VAL A 289 13.25 9.88 1.88
C VAL A 289 14.01 9.48 3.13
N SER A 290 13.71 8.31 3.69
CA SER A 290 14.25 7.87 4.98
C SER A 290 14.90 6.50 4.88
N HIS A 291 15.96 6.27 5.64
CA HIS A 291 16.62 4.98 5.74
C HIS A 291 15.87 4.08 6.73
N ILE A 292 15.49 2.88 6.30
CA ILE A 292 14.53 2.04 7.02
C ILE A 292 15.10 1.48 8.32
N SER A 293 16.35 0.99 8.28
CA SER A 293 16.91 0.31 9.46
C SER A 293 17.20 1.29 10.62
N THR A 294 17.57 2.53 10.29
CA THR A 294 17.89 3.57 11.28
C THR A 294 16.69 4.44 11.62
N GLY A 295 15.70 4.54 10.72
CA GLY A 295 14.58 5.47 10.82
C GLY A 295 14.97 6.93 10.57
N GLU A 296 16.18 7.18 10.03
CA GLU A 296 16.72 8.52 9.79
C GLU A 296 16.19 9.09 8.47
N CYS A 297 15.66 10.32 8.51
CA CYS A 297 15.31 11.07 7.31
C CYS A 297 16.59 11.54 6.59
N LEU A 298 16.84 11.00 5.40
CA LEU A 298 18.00 11.29 4.57
C LEU A 298 17.86 12.63 3.84
N THR A 299 16.66 12.87 3.29
CA THR A 299 16.33 14.12 2.61
C THR A 299 14.83 14.38 2.63
N ARG A 300 14.48 15.66 2.51
CA ARG A 300 13.11 16.15 2.39
C ARG A 300 12.99 16.94 1.12
N ILE A 301 11.97 16.63 0.34
CA ILE A 301 11.69 17.27 -0.93
C ILE A 301 10.43 18.12 -0.71
N ASP A 302 10.63 19.44 -0.73
CA ASP A 302 9.54 20.40 -0.75
C ASP A 302 8.78 20.23 -2.07
N TRP A 303 7.71 19.46 -2.02
CA TRP A 303 6.93 19.16 -3.21
C TRP A 303 6.00 20.34 -3.53
N GLN A 304 6.51 21.29 -4.34
CA GLN A 304 5.67 22.36 -4.86
C GLN A 304 4.81 21.82 -6.00
N VAL A 305 3.58 21.47 -5.65
CA VAL A 305 2.55 21.13 -6.64
C VAL A 305 2.25 22.38 -7.46
N VAL A 306 2.30 22.26 -8.80
CA VAL A 306 2.00 23.35 -9.75
C VAL A 306 0.68 24.07 -9.43
N ASP A 307 -0.30 23.33 -8.91
CA ASP A 307 -1.66 23.83 -8.62
C ASP A 307 -2.03 23.79 -7.13
N LYS A 308 -1.07 23.55 -6.22
CA LYS A 308 -1.28 23.40 -4.76
C LYS A 308 -2.33 22.34 -4.35
N SER A 309 -2.64 21.39 -5.22
CA SER A 309 -3.57 20.29 -4.91
C SER A 309 -2.84 19.15 -4.17
N PRO A 310 -3.42 18.59 -3.09
CA PRO A 310 -2.91 17.43 -2.37
C PRO A 310 -2.38 16.29 -3.23
N VAL A 311 -1.21 15.79 -2.87
CA VAL A 311 -0.67 14.55 -3.44
C VAL A 311 -1.47 13.36 -2.93
N THR A 312 -1.93 12.51 -3.84
CA THR A 312 -2.78 11.34 -3.53
C THR A 312 -2.11 10.01 -3.85
N ALA A 313 -1.03 10.04 -4.65
CA ALA A 313 -0.27 8.85 -4.98
C ALA A 313 1.21 9.19 -5.25
N LEU A 314 2.11 8.28 -4.88
CA LEU A 314 3.54 8.33 -5.14
C LEU A 314 4.01 7.05 -5.82
N SER A 315 5.00 7.18 -6.69
CA SER A 315 5.77 6.08 -7.25
C SER A 315 7.21 6.51 -7.47
N TYR A 316 8.15 5.57 -7.54
CA TYR A 316 9.56 5.86 -7.73
C TYR A 316 10.17 4.96 -8.80
N ASN A 317 10.88 5.57 -9.74
CA ASN A 317 11.68 4.84 -10.72
C ASN A 317 13.12 4.75 -10.22
N GLU A 318 13.47 3.61 -9.63
CA GLU A 318 14.80 3.34 -9.09
C GLU A 318 15.93 3.40 -10.13
N GLU A 319 15.65 3.10 -11.40
CA GLU A 319 16.69 3.10 -12.44
C GLU A 319 17.15 4.50 -12.83
N ARG A 320 16.22 5.47 -12.75
CA ARG A 320 16.45 6.85 -13.17
C ARG A 320 16.48 7.85 -12.01
N GLY A 321 16.03 7.44 -10.83
CA GLY A 321 15.91 8.31 -9.66
C GLY A 321 14.71 9.26 -9.72
N ASP A 322 13.68 8.93 -10.50
CA ASP A 322 12.52 9.80 -10.66
C ASP A 322 11.47 9.55 -9.58
N ILE A 323 11.03 10.61 -8.92
CA ILE A 323 9.85 10.60 -8.05
C ILE A 323 8.65 11.05 -8.86
N ILE A 324 7.61 10.24 -8.87
CA ILE A 324 6.39 10.47 -9.63
C ILE A 324 5.24 10.65 -8.65
N ALA A 325 4.54 11.78 -8.73
CA ALA A 325 3.38 12.06 -7.89
C ALA A 325 2.12 12.27 -8.72
N GLY A 326 1.01 11.77 -8.21
CA GLY A 326 -0.34 12.01 -8.70
C GLY A 326 -1.13 12.80 -7.68
N ASN A 327 -2.07 13.64 -8.12
CA ASN A 327 -2.88 14.47 -7.23
C ASN A 327 -4.40 14.34 -7.45
N GLU A 328 -5.15 15.10 -6.65
CA GLU A 328 -6.61 15.09 -6.64
C GLU A 328 -7.26 15.70 -7.90
N LEU A 329 -6.48 16.44 -8.69
CA LEU A 329 -6.91 17.01 -9.97
C LEU A 329 -6.53 16.13 -11.17
N GLY A 330 -6.05 14.91 -10.92
CA GLY A 330 -5.66 13.99 -11.99
C GLY A 330 -4.30 14.31 -12.60
N HIS A 331 -3.57 15.29 -12.05
CA HIS A 331 -2.27 15.70 -12.55
C HIS A 331 -1.18 14.73 -12.10
N ILE A 332 -0.31 14.39 -13.04
CA ILE A 332 0.92 13.63 -12.82
C ILE A 332 2.10 14.56 -13.02
N GLN A 333 3.00 14.57 -12.05
CA GLN A 333 4.24 15.32 -12.05
C GLN A 333 5.41 14.37 -11.80
N ILE A 334 6.47 14.51 -12.59
CA ILE A 334 7.71 13.75 -12.49
C ILE A 334 8.79 14.71 -12.02
N TRP A 335 9.47 14.37 -10.94
CA TRP A 335 10.65 15.04 -10.46
C TRP A 335 11.85 14.13 -10.74
N SER A 336 12.80 14.66 -11.51
CA SER A 336 14.08 14.02 -11.83
C SER A 336 15.21 14.83 -11.21
N ASN A 337 16.24 14.14 -10.72
CA ASN A 337 17.45 14.77 -10.18
C ASN A 337 18.37 15.30 -11.29
#